data_AF-A0A3Q0J4K8-F1
#
_entry.id   AF-A0A3Q0J4K8-F1
#
_cell.length_a   1.000
_cell.length_b   1.000
_cell.length_c   1.000
_cell.angle_alpha   90.00
_cell.angle_beta   90.00
_cell.angle_gamma   90.00
#
_symmetry.space_group_name_H-M   'P 1'
#
loop_
_entity.id
_entity.type
_entity.pdbx_description
1 polymer ?
#
loop_
_entity_poly.entity_id
_entity_poly.type
_entity_poly.pdbx_seq_one_letter_code
_entity_poly.pdbx_strand_id
1 'polypeptide(L)'
;MEFYFQHGPDTRVHACLYFIAPSGHGLKPLDVEFMQRLHDKVNIIPVIAKADTMTPEECALFKKQILSEIAQHKIEIYQFPPGGSSEDDTSKFNKNLRDRVPFAVVGSNTVVEIDGKKVRGRKYPWGIAEVENLEHCDFIALRNMLIRTNLQDLKDVTSNVHYENFRCRKLAGLGTDGKPRLLNKNPLAQMEEEKREHEAKMKKMEVDMEQVFEMKVKEKKQKLKDSEIDLQRRHEQMKKSLEAQIKELEEKRRGLELEISQWEQSNGVSMDELRRRSLERDSSLDGKEKKVKKKGLF
;
A
#
# COMPACT_ATOMS: atom_id res chain seq x y z
N MET A 1 -39.20 7.51 -9.94
CA MET A 1 -39.19 8.93 -9.54
C MET A 1 -37.74 9.39 -9.63
N GLU A 2 -37.26 9.64 -10.84
CA GLU A 2 -35.90 10.13 -11.07
C GLU A 2 -35.88 11.63 -10.78
N PHE A 3 -35.37 11.98 -9.60
CA PHE A 3 -34.98 13.36 -9.34
C PHE A 3 -33.74 13.66 -10.18
N TYR A 4 -33.94 14.23 -11.38
CA TYR A 4 -32.91 14.99 -12.05
C TYR A 4 -32.62 16.22 -11.18
N PHE A 5 -31.71 16.07 -10.22
CA PHE A 5 -31.02 17.22 -9.65
C PHE A 5 -30.37 17.95 -10.83
N GLN A 6 -30.95 19.08 -11.22
CA GLN A 6 -30.23 20.05 -12.04
C GLN A 6 -28.99 20.45 -11.23
N HIS A 7 -27.85 19.84 -11.54
CA HIS A 7 -26.56 20.36 -11.10
C HIS A 7 -26.45 21.75 -11.70
N GLY A 8 -26.52 22.78 -10.84
CA GLY A 8 -26.17 24.13 -11.23
C GLY A 8 -24.76 24.14 -11.85
N PRO A 9 -24.45 25.11 -12.73
CA PRO A 9 -23.17 25.15 -13.41
C PRO A 9 -22.02 25.19 -12.39
N ASP A 10 -21.12 24.20 -12.46
CA ASP A 10 -19.92 24.16 -11.63
C ASP A 10 -18.93 25.23 -12.12
N THR A 11 -18.81 26.33 -11.36
CA THR A 11 -17.90 27.44 -11.66
C THR A 11 -16.54 27.31 -10.96
N ARG A 12 -16.25 26.16 -10.32
CA ARG A 12 -14.96 25.93 -9.66
C ARG A 12 -13.84 25.82 -10.69
N VAL A 13 -12.67 26.34 -10.36
CA VAL A 13 -11.49 26.26 -11.21
C VAL A 13 -10.86 24.88 -11.05
N HIS A 14 -10.86 24.08 -12.11
CA HIS A 14 -10.31 22.72 -12.07
C HIS A 14 -8.81 22.64 -12.34
N ALA A 15 -8.26 23.63 -13.04
CA ALA A 15 -6.83 23.73 -13.35
C ALA A 15 -6.38 25.19 -13.43
N CYS A 16 -5.18 25.47 -12.92
CA CYS A 16 -4.52 26.75 -13.03
C CYS A 16 -3.22 26.59 -13.83
N LEU A 17 -3.17 27.16 -15.03
CA LEU A 17 -1.96 27.24 -15.83
C LEU A 17 -1.09 28.37 -15.30
N TYR A 18 0.02 28.02 -14.65
CA TYR A 18 0.94 29.00 -14.08
C TYR A 18 2.07 29.28 -15.07
N PHE A 19 2.06 30.47 -15.67
CA PHE A 19 3.04 30.88 -16.67
C PHE A 19 4.31 31.44 -16.03
N ILE A 20 5.40 30.69 -16.14
CA ILE A 20 6.73 31.06 -15.68
C ILE A 20 7.45 31.79 -16.82
N ALA A 21 8.03 32.95 -16.51
CA ALA A 21 8.80 33.71 -17.49
C ALA A 21 10.09 32.95 -17.88
N PRO A 22 10.49 32.97 -19.17
CA PRO A 22 11.72 32.32 -19.64
C PRO A 22 12.94 33.16 -19.24
N SER A 23 13.29 33.17 -17.95
CA SER A 23 14.44 33.91 -17.41
C SER A 23 15.75 33.13 -17.52
N GLY A 24 15.68 31.80 -17.56
CA GLY A 24 16.83 30.89 -17.54
C GLY A 24 17.55 30.75 -16.18
N HIS A 25 17.06 31.40 -15.12
CA HIS A 25 17.77 31.48 -13.83
C HIS A 25 17.02 30.82 -12.64
N GLY A 26 15.76 30.43 -12.83
CA GLY A 26 14.90 29.83 -11.79
C GLY A 26 13.51 30.47 -11.67
N LEU A 27 12.77 30.11 -10.62
CA LEU A 27 11.52 30.77 -10.26
C LEU A 27 11.80 32.13 -9.61
N LYS A 28 10.99 33.13 -9.90
CA LYS A 28 11.10 34.40 -9.19
C LYS A 28 10.58 34.22 -7.75
N PRO A 29 11.09 34.97 -6.76
CA PRO A 29 10.56 34.93 -5.40
C PRO A 29 9.04 35.18 -5.34
N LEU A 30 8.53 36.05 -6.22
CA LEU A 30 7.10 36.30 -6.37
C LEU A 30 6.34 35.05 -6.86
N ASP A 31 6.92 34.29 -7.80
CA ASP A 31 6.31 33.06 -8.30
C ASP A 31 6.20 32.02 -7.21
N VAL A 32 7.26 31.86 -6.42
CA VAL A 32 7.30 30.96 -5.25
C VAL A 32 6.20 31.32 -4.27
N GLU A 33 6.10 32.59 -3.86
CA GLU A 33 5.09 33.04 -2.90
C GLU A 33 3.66 32.82 -3.43
N PHE A 34 3.44 33.09 -4.71
CA PHE A 34 2.12 32.93 -5.32
C PHE A 34 1.73 31.45 -5.41
N MET A 35 2.63 30.60 -5.90
CA MET A 35 2.40 29.16 -6.00
C MET A 35 2.22 28.52 -4.63
N GLN A 36 2.94 28.99 -3.60
CA GLN A 36 2.76 28.54 -2.20
C GLN A 36 1.35 28.83 -1.66
N ARG A 37 0.75 29.97 -2.02
CA ARG A 37 -0.59 30.34 -1.56
C ARG A 37 -1.73 29.71 -2.37
N LEU A 38 -1.40 29.12 -3.53
CA LEU A 38 -2.36 28.63 -4.51
C LEU A 38 -2.42 27.10 -4.55
N HIS A 39 -1.32 26.40 -4.22
CA HIS A 39 -1.23 24.95 -4.36
C HIS A 39 -2.30 24.18 -3.57
N ASP A 40 -2.82 24.76 -2.48
CA ASP A 40 -3.82 24.12 -1.63
C ASP A 40 -5.26 24.31 -2.13
N LYS A 41 -5.46 25.17 -3.14
CA LYS A 41 -6.78 25.60 -3.64
C LYS A 41 -7.11 25.10 -5.04
N VAL A 42 -6.11 24.85 -5.87
CA VAL A 42 -6.31 24.47 -7.27
C VAL A 42 -5.14 23.65 -7.78
N ASN A 43 -5.41 22.79 -8.75
CA ASN A 43 -4.39 22.04 -9.48
C ASN A 43 -3.49 22.99 -10.28
N ILE A 44 -2.27 23.24 -9.80
CA ILE A 44 -1.29 24.07 -10.48
C ILE A 44 -0.55 23.24 -11.54
N ILE A 45 -0.57 23.73 -12.78
CA ILE A 45 0.20 23.16 -13.90
C ILE A 45 1.23 24.22 -14.32
N PRO A 46 2.52 24.03 -14.01
CA PRO A 46 3.56 24.99 -14.37
C PRO A 46 3.89 24.91 -15.86
N VAL A 47 3.95 26.07 -16.51
CA VAL A 47 4.14 26.23 -17.94
C VAL A 47 5.20 27.30 -18.18
N ILE A 48 6.24 26.99 -18.94
CA ILE A 48 7.24 27.97 -19.38
C ILE A 48 6.65 28.73 -20.57
N ALA A 49 6.46 30.04 -20.39
CA ALA A 49 5.93 30.92 -21.43
C ALA A 49 6.99 31.24 -22.49
N LYS A 50 6.57 31.48 -23.72
CA LYS A 50 7.44 31.94 -24.83
C LYS A 50 8.71 31.09 -24.94
N ALA A 51 8.57 29.76 -24.92
CA ALA A 51 9.70 28.84 -24.91
C ALA A 51 10.62 28.99 -26.14
N ASP A 52 10.14 29.61 -27.21
CA ASP A 52 10.90 29.95 -28.41
C ASP A 52 11.98 31.02 -28.21
N THR A 53 12.09 31.62 -27.00
CA THR A 53 13.18 32.54 -26.65
C THR A 53 14.37 31.85 -25.97
N MET A 54 14.35 30.53 -25.82
CA MET A 54 15.40 29.74 -25.18
C MET A 54 15.86 28.63 -26.11
N THR A 55 17.13 28.21 -26.01
CA THR A 55 17.57 27.01 -26.73
C THR A 55 17.02 25.73 -26.05
N PRO A 56 16.98 24.58 -26.75
CA PRO A 56 16.55 23.32 -26.15
C PRO A 56 17.37 22.93 -24.91
N GLU A 57 18.68 23.23 -24.90
CA GLU A 57 19.59 22.95 -23.79
C GLU A 57 19.27 23.84 -22.57
N GLU A 58 19.08 25.14 -22.80
CA GLU A 58 18.67 26.09 -21.77
C GLU A 58 17.31 25.73 -21.18
N CYS A 59 16.36 25.36 -22.04
CA CYS A 59 15.03 24.91 -21.63
C CYS A 59 15.12 23.66 -20.73
N ALA A 60 15.92 22.67 -21.11
CA ALA A 60 16.11 21.46 -20.32
C ALA A 60 16.74 21.74 -18.95
N LEU A 61 17.73 22.64 -18.89
CA LEU A 61 18.33 23.08 -17.63
C LEU A 61 17.31 23.83 -16.76
N PHE A 62 16.56 24.75 -17.36
CA PHE A 62 15.57 25.56 -16.68
C PHE A 62 14.41 24.73 -16.12
N LYS A 63 13.95 23.71 -16.86
CA LYS A 63 12.96 22.73 -16.36
C LYS A 63 13.44 22.04 -15.09
N LYS A 64 14.70 21.59 -15.05
CA LYS A 64 15.29 20.95 -13.87
C LYS A 64 15.39 21.90 -12.68
N GLN A 65 15.81 23.14 -12.91
CA GLN A 65 15.89 24.17 -11.88
C GLN A 65 14.52 24.47 -11.27
N ILE A 66 13.50 24.71 -12.11
CA ILE A 66 12.12 24.95 -11.65
C ILE A 66 11.63 23.78 -10.78
N LEU A 67 11.80 22.53 -11.23
CA LEU A 67 11.37 21.37 -10.45
C LEU A 67 12.10 21.25 -9.11
N SER A 68 13.41 21.53 -9.08
CA SER A 68 14.19 21.55 -7.85
C SER A 68 13.70 22.60 -6.87
N GLU A 69 13.39 23.81 -7.36
CA GLU A 69 12.88 24.90 -6.53
C GLU A 69 11.46 24.63 -6.02
N ILE A 70 10.58 24.06 -6.85
CA ILE A 70 9.22 23.63 -6.43
C ILE A 70 9.31 22.63 -5.29
N ALA A 71 10.21 21.64 -5.41
CA ALA A 71 10.43 20.64 -4.38
C ALA A 71 11.02 21.25 -3.09
N GLN A 72 12.01 22.14 -3.22
CA GLN A 72 12.63 22.82 -2.08
C GLN A 72 11.63 23.66 -1.29
N HIS A 73 10.74 24.37 -1.99
CA HIS A 73 9.72 25.23 -1.38
C HIS A 73 8.44 24.47 -0.96
N LYS A 74 8.43 23.13 -1.11
CA LYS A 74 7.31 22.23 -0.79
C LYS A 74 6.00 22.67 -1.45
N ILE A 75 6.08 23.08 -2.71
CA ILE A 75 4.92 23.48 -3.49
C ILE A 75 4.29 22.24 -4.13
N GLU A 76 3.02 21.98 -3.85
CA GLU A 76 2.28 20.88 -4.45
C GLU A 76 1.74 21.31 -5.84
N ILE A 77 2.37 20.79 -6.89
CA ILE A 77 1.82 20.91 -8.25
C ILE A 77 0.95 19.70 -8.58
N TYR A 78 0.10 19.83 -9.60
CA TYR A 78 -0.71 18.72 -10.08
C TYR A 78 0.18 17.52 -10.41
N GLN A 79 -0.11 16.39 -9.76
CA GLN A 79 0.57 15.13 -10.03
C GLN A 79 -0.33 14.24 -10.88
N PHE A 80 0.24 13.67 -11.92
CA PHE A 80 -0.48 12.70 -12.74
C PHE A 80 -0.81 11.46 -11.89
N PRO A 81 -2.05 10.97 -11.93
CA PRO A 81 -2.44 9.79 -11.18
C PRO A 81 -1.53 8.61 -11.56
N PRO A 82 -0.93 7.91 -10.58
CA PRO A 82 -0.18 6.70 -10.86
C PRO A 82 -1.15 5.71 -11.49
N GLY A 83 -0.83 5.25 -12.71
CA GLY A 83 -1.66 4.26 -13.39
C GLY A 83 -1.92 3.08 -12.47
N GLY A 84 -3.18 2.61 -12.43
CA GLY A 84 -3.52 1.39 -11.72
C GLY A 84 -2.72 0.19 -12.24
N SER A 85 -2.83 -0.94 -11.55
CA SER A 85 -2.09 -2.20 -11.75
C SER A 85 -2.18 -2.80 -13.16
N SER A 86 -3.01 -2.25 -14.04
CA SER A 86 -3.09 -2.57 -15.46
C SER A 86 -2.15 -1.66 -16.25
N GLU A 87 -1.24 -2.23 -17.03
CA GLU A 87 -0.38 -1.55 -18.01
C GLU A 87 -1.18 -0.93 -19.18
N ASP A 88 -2.15 -0.10 -18.85
CA ASP A 88 -3.06 0.54 -19.80
C ASP A 88 -2.33 1.68 -20.51
N ASP A 89 -2.66 1.95 -21.78
CA ASP A 89 -1.99 2.96 -22.61
C ASP A 89 -2.00 4.36 -21.96
N THR A 90 -3.00 4.64 -21.14
CA THR A 90 -3.14 5.84 -20.31
C THR A 90 -1.98 6.03 -19.33
N SER A 91 -1.48 4.94 -18.74
CA SER A 91 -0.38 4.99 -17.75
C SER A 91 0.97 5.36 -18.40
N LYS A 92 1.24 4.81 -19.58
CA LYS A 92 2.42 5.14 -20.40
C LYS A 92 2.38 6.59 -20.86
N PHE A 93 1.19 7.07 -21.25
CA PHE A 93 0.99 8.47 -21.63
C PHE A 93 1.22 9.44 -20.46
N ASN A 94 0.68 9.13 -19.27
CA ASN A 94 0.90 9.94 -18.07
C ASN A 94 2.37 10.01 -17.66
N LYS A 95 3.13 8.90 -17.82
CA LYS A 95 4.58 8.90 -17.56
C LYS A 95 5.32 9.86 -18.49
N ASN A 96 5.03 9.80 -19.80
CA ASN A 96 5.61 10.71 -20.79
C ASN A 96 5.24 12.18 -20.53
N LEU A 97 4.03 12.46 -20.05
CA LEU A 97 3.62 13.81 -19.67
C LEU A 97 4.37 14.31 -18.43
N ARG A 98 4.57 13.44 -17.44
CA ARG A 98 5.29 13.80 -16.20
C ARG A 98 6.72 14.27 -16.50
N ASP A 99 7.40 13.63 -17.44
CA ASP A 99 8.76 13.98 -17.83
C ASP A 99 8.83 15.30 -18.64
N ARG A 100 7.69 15.79 -19.15
CA ARG A 100 7.59 17.05 -19.89
C ARG A 100 7.29 18.26 -19.01
N VAL A 101 6.82 18.05 -17.79
CA VAL A 101 6.53 19.14 -16.83
C VAL A 101 7.84 19.74 -16.30
N PRO A 102 7.97 21.08 -16.25
CA PRO A 102 7.01 22.09 -16.71
C PRO A 102 6.94 22.20 -18.24
N PHE A 103 5.73 22.35 -18.78
CA PHE A 103 5.51 22.36 -20.23
C PHE A 103 6.08 23.62 -20.88
N ALA A 104 6.94 23.47 -21.89
CA ALA A 104 7.51 24.59 -22.62
C ALA A 104 6.63 24.93 -23.81
N VAL A 105 5.87 26.03 -23.75
CA VAL A 105 4.85 26.32 -24.77
C VAL A 105 5.14 27.60 -25.55
N VAL A 106 4.72 27.57 -26.80
CA VAL A 106 4.71 28.72 -27.71
C VAL A 106 3.27 28.97 -28.11
N GLY A 107 2.81 30.20 -28.00
CA GLY A 107 1.47 30.61 -28.42
C GLY A 107 1.54 31.43 -29.72
N SER A 108 0.64 31.16 -30.67
CA SER A 108 0.46 32.01 -31.85
C SER A 108 -1.00 32.02 -32.29
N ASN A 109 -1.49 33.21 -32.64
CA ASN A 109 -2.78 33.40 -33.31
C ASN A 109 -2.62 33.49 -34.83
N THR A 110 -1.38 33.57 -35.33
CA THR A 110 -1.08 33.71 -36.75
C THR A 110 -0.98 32.34 -37.41
N VAL A 111 -1.62 32.21 -38.56
CA VAL A 111 -1.51 31.03 -39.43
C VAL A 111 -0.49 31.33 -40.53
N VAL A 112 0.47 30.44 -40.67
CA VAL A 112 1.54 30.50 -41.67
C VAL A 112 1.46 29.25 -42.55
N GLU A 113 1.85 29.39 -43.81
CA GLU A 113 1.84 28.28 -44.77
C GLU A 113 3.25 27.70 -44.89
N ILE A 114 3.39 26.42 -44.56
CA ILE A 114 4.64 25.63 -44.63
C ILE A 114 4.31 24.39 -45.46
N ASP A 115 5.05 24.17 -46.55
CA ASP A 115 4.86 23.01 -47.45
C ASP A 115 3.40 22.80 -47.91
N GLY A 116 2.69 23.90 -48.19
CA GLY A 116 1.28 23.88 -48.60
C GLY A 116 0.29 23.59 -47.48
N LYS A 117 0.75 23.43 -46.23
CA LYS A 117 -0.09 23.25 -45.05
C LYS A 117 -0.18 24.54 -44.25
N LYS A 118 -1.40 24.91 -43.87
CA LYS A 118 -1.68 26.04 -42.98
C LYS A 118 -1.52 25.59 -41.53
N VAL A 119 -0.45 26.05 -40.88
CA VAL A 119 -0.12 25.73 -39.49
C VAL A 119 -0.07 26.99 -38.64
N ARG A 120 -0.37 26.87 -37.34
CA ARG A 120 -0.23 27.99 -36.40
C ARG A 120 1.23 28.12 -35.98
N GLY A 121 1.81 29.30 -36.13
CA GLY A 121 3.24 29.48 -35.87
C GLY A 121 3.66 30.94 -35.74
N ARG A 122 4.85 31.16 -35.20
CA ARG A 122 5.49 32.48 -35.11
C ARG A 122 6.59 32.57 -36.18
N LYS A 123 6.51 33.57 -37.05
CA LYS A 123 7.49 33.79 -38.11
C LYS A 123 8.58 34.74 -37.64
N TYR A 124 9.83 34.30 -37.77
CA TYR A 124 11.05 35.05 -37.52
C TYR A 124 11.86 35.19 -38.81
N PRO A 125 12.83 36.13 -38.88
CA PRO A 125 13.74 36.22 -40.04
C PRO A 125 14.55 34.94 -40.28
N TRP A 126 14.83 34.16 -39.22
CA TRP A 126 15.64 32.94 -39.28
C TRP A 126 14.82 31.65 -39.37
N GLY A 127 13.48 31.71 -39.34
CA GLY A 127 12.66 30.50 -39.40
C GLY A 127 11.27 30.67 -38.84
N ILE A 128 10.54 29.56 -38.69
CA ILE A 128 9.16 29.55 -38.21
C ILE A 128 9.07 28.60 -37.02
N ALA A 129 8.60 29.12 -35.89
CA ALA A 129 8.28 28.30 -34.72
C ALA A 129 6.83 27.80 -34.83
N GLU A 130 6.66 26.54 -35.22
CA GLU A 130 5.36 25.88 -35.29
C GLU A 130 4.83 25.52 -33.88
N VAL A 131 3.60 25.93 -33.59
CA VAL A 131 2.93 25.68 -32.29
C VAL A 131 2.42 24.24 -32.18
N GLU A 132 2.07 23.62 -33.31
CA GLU A 132 1.57 22.24 -33.37
C GLU A 132 2.68 21.23 -33.75
N ASN A 133 3.94 21.55 -33.43
CA ASN A 133 5.07 20.64 -33.58
C ASN A 133 5.70 20.33 -32.21
N LEU A 134 5.75 19.04 -31.84
CA LEU A 134 6.32 18.55 -30.56
C LEU A 134 7.84 18.70 -30.46
N GLU A 135 8.54 18.87 -31.58
CA GLU A 135 9.96 19.18 -31.61
C GLU A 135 10.23 20.65 -31.27
N HIS A 136 9.28 21.54 -31.52
CA HIS A 136 9.38 22.96 -31.24
C HIS A 136 8.81 23.33 -29.86
N CYS A 137 7.69 22.73 -29.44
CA CYS A 137 7.09 23.03 -28.15
C CYS A 137 6.15 21.93 -27.63
N ASP A 138 5.88 21.96 -26.33
CA ASP A 138 5.01 21.02 -25.63
C ASP A 138 3.51 21.40 -25.71
N PHE A 139 3.11 22.32 -26.58
CA PHE A 139 1.72 22.82 -26.64
C PHE A 139 0.70 21.69 -26.90
N ILE A 140 1.01 20.76 -27.81
CA ILE A 140 0.14 19.60 -28.09
C ILE A 140 -0.01 18.72 -26.84
N ALA A 141 1.08 18.50 -26.11
CA ALA A 141 1.07 17.69 -24.89
C ALA A 141 0.18 18.34 -23.82
N LEU A 142 0.35 19.66 -23.59
CA LEU A 142 -0.49 20.42 -22.66
C LEU A 142 -1.96 20.41 -23.06
N ARG A 143 -2.28 20.64 -24.35
CA ARG A 143 -3.67 20.63 -24.85
C ARG A 143 -4.34 19.28 -24.66
N ASN A 144 -3.65 18.21 -25.01
CA ASN A 144 -4.20 16.85 -24.90
C ASN A 144 -4.40 16.46 -23.43
N MET A 145 -3.46 16.82 -22.57
CA MET A 145 -3.56 16.63 -21.12
C MET A 145 -4.81 17.30 -20.55
N LEU A 146 -5.00 18.60 -20.83
CA LEU A 146 -6.10 19.38 -20.26
C LEU A 146 -7.48 18.97 -20.75
N ILE A 147 -7.61 18.69 -22.05
CA ILE A 147 -8.93 18.58 -22.70
C ILE A 147 -9.33 17.12 -22.93
N ARG A 148 -8.37 16.21 -23.15
CA ARG A 148 -8.67 14.83 -23.58
C ARG A 148 -8.48 13.81 -22.48
N THR A 149 -7.32 13.82 -21.81
CA THR A 149 -6.93 12.68 -20.94
C THR A 149 -7.18 12.93 -19.46
N ASN A 150 -6.89 14.13 -18.94
CA ASN A 150 -6.87 14.39 -17.50
C ASN A 150 -7.97 15.34 -17.02
N LEU A 151 -8.90 15.75 -17.88
CA LEU A 151 -9.97 16.68 -17.50
C LEU A 151 -10.81 16.15 -16.32
N GLN A 152 -11.18 14.86 -16.37
CA GLN A 152 -12.00 14.26 -15.32
C GLN A 152 -11.24 14.18 -13.99
N ASP A 153 -9.97 13.75 -14.04
CA ASP A 153 -9.11 13.68 -12.86
C ASP A 153 -8.91 15.06 -12.20
N LEU A 154 -8.67 16.11 -13.00
CA LEU A 154 -8.59 17.49 -12.52
C LEU A 154 -9.87 17.92 -11.78
N LYS A 155 -11.05 17.54 -12.29
CA LYS A 155 -12.33 17.81 -11.63
C LYS A 155 -12.48 17.02 -10.34
N ASP A 156 -12.08 15.76 -10.33
CA ASP A 156 -12.17 14.87 -9.18
C ASP A 156 -11.25 15.35 -8.05
N VAL A 157 -9.99 15.70 -8.35
CA VAL A 157 -9.06 16.29 -7.38
C VAL A 157 -9.58 17.61 -6.85
N THR A 158 -10.14 18.46 -7.73
CA THR A 158 -10.75 19.74 -7.30
C THR A 158 -11.91 19.53 -6.34
N SER A 159 -12.76 18.52 -6.58
CA SER A 159 -13.90 18.25 -5.72
C SER A 159 -13.49 17.57 -4.41
N ASN A 160 -12.66 16.53 -4.48
CA ASN A 160 -12.37 15.65 -3.35
C ASN A 160 -11.23 16.13 -2.47
N VAL A 161 -10.33 16.96 -3.00
CA VAL A 161 -9.16 17.48 -2.27
C VAL A 161 -9.35 18.96 -2.01
N HIS A 162 -9.32 19.80 -3.06
CA HIS A 162 -9.29 21.24 -2.87
C HIS A 162 -10.58 21.80 -2.25
N TYR A 163 -11.74 21.38 -2.78
CA TYR A 163 -13.04 21.83 -2.27
C TYR A 163 -13.34 21.24 -0.90
N GLU A 164 -13.08 19.95 -0.66
CA GLU A 164 -13.25 19.37 0.68
C GLU A 164 -12.32 20.02 1.72
N ASN A 165 -11.06 20.30 1.38
CA ASN A 165 -10.15 21.04 2.26
C ASN A 165 -10.67 22.45 2.57
N PHE A 166 -11.23 23.14 1.58
CA PHE A 166 -11.88 24.44 1.78
C PHE A 166 -13.15 24.31 2.65
N ARG A 167 -13.99 23.30 2.38
CA ARG A 167 -15.24 23.03 3.08
C ARG A 167 -14.98 22.71 4.54
N CYS A 168 -14.05 21.80 4.82
CA CYS A 168 -13.60 21.48 6.18
C CYS A 168 -13.08 22.71 6.90
N ARG A 169 -12.23 23.54 6.27
CA ARG A 169 -11.71 24.78 6.88
C ARG A 169 -12.81 25.80 7.16
N LYS A 170 -13.77 25.97 6.24
CA LYS A 170 -14.92 26.86 6.44
C LYS A 170 -15.83 26.36 7.54
N LEU A 171 -16.22 25.09 7.51
CA LEU A 171 -17.08 24.49 8.52
C LEU A 171 -16.41 24.46 9.90
N ALA A 172 -15.12 24.20 10.00
CA ALA A 172 -14.37 24.31 11.26
C ALA A 172 -14.34 25.76 11.82
N GLY A 173 -14.44 26.76 10.94
CA GLY A 173 -14.58 28.17 11.31
C GLY A 173 -15.99 28.60 11.71
N LEU A 174 -17.02 27.77 11.45
CA LEU A 174 -18.39 27.96 11.94
C LEU A 174 -18.57 27.11 13.20
N GLY A 175 -18.77 27.75 14.35
CA GLY A 175 -19.23 27.03 15.56
C GLY A 175 -20.62 26.42 15.35
N THR A 176 -21.08 25.61 16.30
CA THR A 176 -22.39 24.92 16.34
C THR A 176 -23.61 25.82 16.08
N ASP A 177 -23.42 27.15 16.09
CA ASP A 177 -24.49 28.14 16.08
C ASP A 177 -24.45 29.05 14.83
N GLY A 178 -23.63 28.71 13.81
CA GLY A 178 -23.63 29.43 12.52
C GLY A 178 -23.05 30.86 12.54
N LYS A 179 -22.44 31.29 13.65
CA LYS A 179 -21.73 32.58 13.74
C LYS A 179 -20.26 32.43 13.32
N PRO A 180 -19.70 33.37 12.55
CA PRO A 180 -18.27 33.36 12.24
C PRO A 180 -17.48 33.43 13.56
N ARG A 181 -16.58 32.46 13.80
CA ARG A 181 -15.58 32.58 14.88
C ARG A 181 -14.72 33.80 14.55
N LEU A 182 -15.01 34.94 15.19
CA LEU A 182 -14.10 36.06 15.23
C LEU A 182 -12.77 35.56 15.80
N LEU A 183 -11.71 35.61 15.00
CA LEU A 183 -10.31 35.37 15.41
C LEU A 183 -9.82 36.54 16.29
N ASN A 184 -10.49 36.75 17.42
CA ASN A 184 -9.99 37.59 18.51
C ASN A 184 -10.20 36.82 19.81
N LYS A 185 -9.35 35.80 20.01
CA LYS A 185 -9.08 35.25 21.33
C LYS A 185 -7.57 35.09 21.46
N ASN A 186 -7.04 35.47 22.62
CA ASN A 186 -5.61 35.44 22.91
C ASN A 186 -5.00 34.06 22.53
N PRO A 187 -3.85 34.02 21.84
CA PRO A 187 -3.20 32.79 21.36
C PRO A 187 -3.01 31.71 22.45
N LEU A 188 -2.90 32.13 23.70
CA LEU A 188 -2.71 31.25 24.85
C LEU A 188 -3.97 30.42 25.18
N ALA A 189 -5.17 30.99 25.00
CA ALA A 189 -6.43 30.31 25.30
C ALA A 189 -6.80 29.26 24.24
N GLN A 190 -6.41 29.47 22.97
CA GLN A 190 -6.60 28.48 21.91
C GLN A 190 -5.68 27.26 22.11
N MET A 191 -4.42 27.50 22.48
CA MET A 191 -3.46 26.41 22.73
C MET A 191 -3.87 25.57 23.95
N GLU A 192 -4.44 26.21 24.99
CA GLU A 192 -4.94 25.51 26.18
C GLU A 192 -6.23 24.73 25.91
N GLU A 193 -7.12 25.26 25.06
CA GLU A 193 -8.35 24.58 24.64
C GLU A 193 -8.05 23.41 23.69
N GLU A 194 -7.14 23.57 22.73
CA GLU A 194 -6.66 22.49 21.86
C GLU A 194 -5.92 21.41 22.65
N LYS A 195 -5.09 21.80 23.63
CA LYS A 195 -4.44 20.85 24.54
C LYS A 195 -5.47 20.07 25.35
N ARG A 196 -6.50 20.73 25.87
CA ARG A 196 -7.59 20.09 26.63
C ARG A 196 -8.42 19.14 25.77
N GLU A 197 -8.72 19.53 24.52
CA GLU A 197 -9.40 18.66 23.56
C GLU A 197 -8.54 17.45 23.15
N HIS A 198 -7.23 17.65 22.96
CA HIS A 198 -6.31 16.57 22.67
C HIS A 198 -6.17 15.61 23.86
N GLU A 199 -6.00 16.13 25.08
CA GLU A 199 -5.97 15.34 26.31
C GLU A 199 -7.27 14.54 26.50
N ALA A 200 -8.43 15.15 26.24
CA ALA A 200 -9.72 14.44 26.32
C ALA A 200 -9.83 13.33 25.26
N LYS A 201 -9.35 13.56 24.03
CA LYS A 201 -9.29 12.54 22.98
C LYS A 201 -8.31 11.41 23.33
N MET A 202 -7.13 11.74 23.86
CA MET A 202 -6.14 10.76 24.29
C MET A 202 -6.68 9.91 25.44
N LYS A 203 -7.34 10.52 26.42
CA LYS A 203 -7.98 9.81 27.53
C LYS A 203 -9.12 8.91 27.06
N LYS A 204 -9.92 9.35 26.08
CA LYS A 204 -10.97 8.50 25.49
C LYS A 204 -10.35 7.32 24.73
N MET A 205 -9.30 7.56 23.95
CA MET A 205 -8.60 6.52 23.22
C MET A 205 -7.92 5.51 24.16
N GLU A 206 -7.40 5.96 25.30
CA GLU A 206 -6.84 5.11 26.36
C GLU A 206 -7.91 4.20 26.97
N VAL A 207 -9.09 4.74 27.32
CA VAL A 207 -10.22 3.94 27.82
C VAL A 207 -10.70 2.93 26.78
N ASP A 208 -10.83 3.34 25.53
CA ASP A 208 -11.25 2.44 24.44
C ASP A 208 -10.20 1.33 24.20
N MET A 209 -8.91 1.66 24.26
CA MET A 209 -7.83 0.67 24.17
C MET A 209 -7.82 -0.30 25.35
N GLU A 210 -8.05 0.20 26.57
CA GLU A 210 -8.10 -0.60 27.78
C GLU A 210 -9.28 -1.58 27.75
N GLN A 211 -10.46 -1.15 27.29
CA GLN A 211 -11.61 -2.05 27.08
C GLN A 211 -11.33 -3.14 26.03
N VAL A 212 -10.70 -2.77 24.91
CA VAL A 212 -10.31 -3.74 23.87
C VAL A 212 -9.27 -4.73 24.41
N PHE A 213 -8.34 -4.26 25.23
CA PHE A 213 -7.35 -5.10 25.88
C PHE A 213 -7.99 -6.07 26.88
N GLU A 214 -8.87 -5.59 27.76
CA GLU A 214 -9.61 -6.43 28.71
C GLU A 214 -10.45 -7.51 27.99
N MET A 215 -11.16 -7.14 26.91
CA MET A 215 -11.90 -8.10 26.08
C MET A 215 -10.98 -9.17 25.51
N LYS A 216 -9.84 -8.79 24.92
CA LYS A 216 -8.86 -9.74 24.37
C LYS A 216 -8.23 -10.64 25.43
N VAL A 217 -7.91 -10.09 26.60
CA VAL A 217 -7.37 -10.88 27.73
C VAL A 217 -8.41 -11.89 28.20
N LYS A 218 -9.67 -11.49 28.34
CA LYS A 218 -10.76 -12.38 28.73
C LYS A 218 -10.98 -13.49 27.70
N GLU A 219 -10.99 -13.16 26.41
CA GLU A 219 -11.10 -14.14 25.33
C GLU A 219 -9.91 -15.13 25.32
N LYS A 220 -8.68 -14.64 25.49
CA LYS A 220 -7.48 -15.50 25.55
C LYS A 220 -7.47 -16.40 26.77
N LYS A 221 -7.86 -15.90 27.95
CA LYS A 221 -8.00 -16.71 29.16
C LYS A 221 -9.06 -17.79 28.99
N GLN A 222 -10.19 -17.47 28.34
CA GLN A 222 -11.23 -18.46 28.06
C GLN A 222 -10.71 -19.55 27.10
N LYS A 223 -10.05 -19.17 26.00
CA LYS A 223 -9.43 -20.13 25.07
C LYS A 223 -8.39 -21.03 25.73
N LEU A 224 -7.57 -20.47 26.63
CA LEU A 224 -6.60 -21.25 27.41
C LEU A 224 -7.29 -22.29 28.29
N LYS A 225 -8.35 -21.89 29.00
CA LYS A 225 -9.14 -22.79 29.84
C LYS A 225 -9.80 -23.90 29.03
N ASP A 226 -10.39 -23.57 27.88
CA ASP A 226 -11.02 -24.57 27.01
C ASP A 226 -9.97 -25.53 26.44
N SER A 227 -8.78 -25.03 26.09
CA SER A 227 -7.65 -25.85 25.63
C SER A 227 -7.11 -26.77 26.73
N GLU A 228 -7.07 -26.32 27.98
CA GLU A 228 -6.63 -27.13 29.12
C GLU A 228 -7.60 -28.29 29.38
N ILE A 229 -8.92 -28.01 29.31
CA ILE A 229 -9.96 -29.05 29.44
C ILE A 229 -9.85 -30.08 28.32
N ASP A 230 -9.65 -29.66 27.07
CA ASP A 230 -9.50 -30.59 25.94
C ASP A 230 -8.24 -31.46 26.10
N LEU A 231 -7.13 -30.85 26.54
CA LEU A 231 -5.89 -31.58 26.80
C LEU A 231 -6.07 -32.62 27.92
N GLN A 232 -6.77 -32.26 29.01
CA GLN A 232 -7.11 -33.19 30.09
C GLN A 232 -7.97 -34.36 29.59
N ARG A 233 -8.98 -34.08 28.75
CA ARG A 233 -9.82 -35.13 28.17
C ARG A 233 -9.02 -36.10 27.32
N ARG A 234 -8.12 -35.60 26.46
CA ARG A 234 -7.24 -36.43 25.63
C ARG A 234 -6.29 -37.26 26.49
N HIS A 235 -5.72 -36.67 27.54
CA HIS A 235 -4.84 -37.37 28.46
C HIS A 235 -5.58 -38.51 29.17
N GLU A 236 -6.82 -38.28 29.62
CA GLU A 236 -7.60 -39.31 30.27
C GLU A 236 -8.05 -40.43 29.31
N GLN A 237 -8.42 -40.09 28.08
CA GLN A 237 -8.70 -41.08 27.03
C GLN A 237 -7.49 -41.95 26.72
N MET A 238 -6.31 -41.34 26.56
CA MET A 238 -5.06 -42.05 26.31
C MET A 238 -4.71 -42.97 27.49
N LYS A 239 -4.87 -42.49 28.74
CA LYS A 239 -4.65 -43.29 29.93
C LYS A 239 -5.56 -44.51 29.98
N LYS A 240 -6.86 -44.35 29.73
CA LYS A 240 -7.81 -45.48 29.67
C LYS A 240 -7.46 -46.48 28.57
N SER A 241 -7.01 -46.00 27.42
CA SER A 241 -6.54 -46.88 26.34
C SER A 241 -5.30 -47.68 26.73
N LEU A 242 -4.33 -47.05 27.41
CA LEU A 242 -3.12 -47.73 27.89
C LEU A 242 -3.46 -48.76 28.99
N GLU A 243 -4.34 -48.42 29.92
CA GLU A 243 -4.82 -49.35 30.95
C GLU A 243 -5.53 -50.57 30.32
N ALA A 244 -6.34 -50.36 29.29
CA ALA A 244 -6.97 -51.46 28.55
C ALA A 244 -5.93 -52.36 27.85
N GLN A 245 -4.91 -51.78 27.22
CA GLN A 245 -3.83 -52.54 26.59
C GLN A 245 -3.02 -53.35 27.61
N ILE A 246 -2.71 -52.76 28.78
CA ILE A 246 -2.02 -53.47 29.86
C ILE A 246 -2.86 -54.68 30.31
N LYS A 247 -4.16 -54.49 30.53
CA LYS A 247 -5.05 -55.57 30.95
C LYS A 247 -5.15 -56.67 29.89
N GLU A 248 -5.25 -56.31 28.61
CA GLU A 248 -5.26 -57.28 27.50
C GLU A 248 -3.95 -58.07 27.43
N LEU A 249 -2.80 -57.41 27.60
CA LEU A 249 -1.49 -58.08 27.65
C LEU A 249 -1.36 -59.00 28.86
N GLU A 250 -1.87 -58.59 30.02
CA GLU A 250 -1.90 -59.43 31.23
C GLU A 250 -2.80 -60.67 31.05
N GLU A 251 -3.97 -60.52 30.44
CA GLU A 251 -4.86 -61.64 30.13
C GLU A 251 -4.24 -62.60 29.12
N LYS A 252 -3.62 -62.09 28.05
CA LYS A 252 -2.86 -62.90 27.08
C LYS A 252 -1.70 -63.63 27.75
N ARG A 253 -0.94 -62.94 28.61
CA ARG A 253 0.16 -63.56 29.36
C ARG A 253 -0.35 -64.68 30.26
N ARG A 254 -1.44 -64.45 31.01
CA ARG A 254 -2.04 -65.47 31.88
C ARG A 254 -2.56 -66.67 31.07
N GLY A 255 -3.16 -66.41 29.91
CA GLY A 255 -3.60 -67.47 28.98
C GLY A 255 -2.43 -68.33 28.51
N LEU A 256 -1.35 -67.69 28.06
CA LEU A 256 -0.12 -68.38 27.67
C LEU A 256 0.50 -69.17 28.83
N GLU A 257 0.52 -68.63 30.04
CA GLU A 257 1.03 -69.33 31.23
C GLU A 257 0.21 -70.58 31.56
N LEU A 258 -1.13 -70.52 31.42
CA LEU A 258 -2.00 -71.67 31.58
C LEU A 258 -1.79 -72.72 30.48
N GLU A 259 -1.65 -72.29 29.23
CA GLU A 259 -1.39 -73.18 28.09
C GLU A 259 -0.03 -73.87 28.24
N ILE A 260 1.01 -73.13 28.65
CA ILE A 260 2.31 -73.68 29.01
C ILE A 260 2.15 -74.73 30.12
N SER A 261 1.44 -74.42 31.20
CA SER A 261 1.26 -75.35 32.32
C SER A 261 0.50 -76.62 31.92
N GLN A 262 -0.55 -76.51 31.10
CA GLN A 262 -1.30 -77.66 30.59
C GLN A 262 -0.45 -78.54 29.66
N TRP A 263 0.36 -77.90 28.81
CA TRP A 263 1.28 -78.59 27.92
C TRP A 263 2.38 -79.32 28.70
N GLU A 264 2.95 -78.68 29.74
CA GLU A 264 3.93 -79.30 30.64
C GLU A 264 3.34 -80.51 31.39
N GLN A 265 2.11 -80.42 31.88
CA GLN A 265 1.42 -81.54 32.54
C GLN A 265 1.16 -82.71 31.59
N SER A 266 0.80 -82.42 30.32
CA SER A 266 0.47 -83.44 29.33
C SER A 266 1.71 -84.16 28.78
N ASN A 267 2.83 -83.44 28.65
CA ASN A 267 4.06 -84.00 28.08
C ASN A 267 5.10 -84.42 29.13
N GLY A 268 4.85 -84.15 30.41
CA GLY A 268 5.69 -84.61 31.53
C GLY A 268 7.10 -83.99 31.56
N VAL A 269 7.33 -82.90 30.82
CA VAL A 269 8.63 -82.21 30.72
C VAL A 269 8.38 -80.71 30.83
N SER A 270 9.11 -80.03 31.71
CA SER A 270 8.99 -78.57 31.85
C SER A 270 9.52 -77.85 30.60
N MET A 271 8.85 -76.76 30.24
CA MET A 271 9.21 -75.91 29.11
C MET A 271 10.58 -75.24 29.30
N ASP A 272 11.01 -75.00 30.53
CA ASP A 272 12.39 -74.56 30.81
C ASP A 272 13.43 -75.66 30.53
N GLU A 273 13.07 -76.93 30.71
CA GLU A 273 13.93 -78.07 30.44
C GLU A 273 14.08 -78.32 28.93
N LEU A 274 13.03 -78.09 28.16
CA LEU A 274 13.08 -78.07 26.70
C LEU A 274 13.85 -76.88 26.13
N ARG A 275 13.71 -75.67 26.72
CA ARG A 275 14.52 -74.50 26.34
C ARG A 275 16.01 -74.74 26.64
N ARG A 276 16.35 -75.30 27.81
CA ARG A 276 17.73 -75.74 28.09
C ARG A 276 18.23 -76.77 27.09
N ARG A 277 17.45 -77.82 26.81
CA ARG A 277 17.81 -78.84 25.81
C ARG A 277 17.96 -78.27 24.39
N SER A 278 17.22 -77.22 24.04
CA SER A 278 17.35 -76.55 22.74
C SER A 278 18.59 -75.65 22.68
N LEU A 279 18.90 -74.92 23.76
CA LEU A 279 20.13 -74.13 23.90
C LEU A 279 21.39 -75.02 23.91
N GLU A 280 21.34 -76.19 24.55
CA GLU A 280 22.42 -77.18 24.50
C GLU A 280 22.59 -77.76 23.08
N ARG A 281 21.48 -77.96 22.35
CA ARG A 281 21.51 -78.40 20.94
C ARG A 281 22.10 -77.34 20.01
N ASP A 282 21.76 -76.07 20.20
CA ASP A 282 22.31 -74.95 19.41
C ASP A 282 23.80 -74.72 19.71
N SER A 283 24.22 -74.86 20.98
CA SER A 283 25.64 -74.79 21.34
C SER A 283 26.49 -75.92 20.74
N SER A 284 25.86 -77.03 20.32
CA SER A 284 26.52 -78.17 19.67
C SER A 284 26.63 -77.99 18.14
N LEU A 285 25.95 -77.00 17.55
CA LEU A 285 25.85 -76.79 16.10
C LEU A 285 26.66 -75.57 15.60
N ASP A 286 27.13 -74.68 16.48
CA ASP A 286 27.88 -73.46 16.12
C ASP A 286 29.41 -73.69 15.94
N GLY A 287 29.79 -74.84 15.36
CA GLY A 287 31.17 -75.27 15.16
C GLY A 287 31.66 -75.26 13.71
N LYS A 288 30.94 -74.65 12.75
CA LYS A 288 31.37 -74.55 11.33
C LYS A 288 30.93 -73.25 10.65
N GLU A 289 31.90 -72.33 10.56
CA GLU A 289 32.27 -71.55 9.36
C GLU A 289 31.16 -70.84 8.52
N LYS A 290 31.16 -69.49 8.46
CA LYS A 290 31.78 -68.68 7.37
C LYS A 290 31.31 -67.21 7.33
N LYS A 291 32.30 -66.33 7.21
CA LYS A 291 32.22 -64.92 6.75
C LYS A 291 31.49 -64.81 5.41
N VAL A 292 30.54 -63.87 5.25
CA VAL A 292 30.44 -63.01 4.05
C VAL A 292 29.85 -61.61 4.37
N LYS A 293 30.62 -60.64 3.90
CA LYS A 293 30.51 -59.17 3.69
C LYS A 293 29.14 -58.46 3.64
N LYS A 294 29.14 -57.31 4.35
CA LYS A 294 28.56 -55.97 4.07
C LYS A 294 27.92 -55.72 2.69
N LYS A 295 26.72 -55.11 2.74
CA LYS A 295 26.18 -53.92 2.02
C LYS A 295 24.80 -53.67 2.69
N GLY A 296 24.35 -52.51 3.13
CA GLY A 296 24.59 -51.13 2.73
C GLY A 296 23.24 -50.52 2.33
N LEU A 297 22.90 -49.40 2.98
CA LEU A 297 22.07 -48.27 2.55
C LEU A 297 20.66 -48.04 3.12
N PHE A 298 20.55 -46.78 3.55
CA PHE A 298 19.43 -45.87 3.86
C PHE A 298 18.64 -46.09 5.15
#